data_AF-A0A6H2ZW49-F1
#
_entry.id   AF-A0A6H2ZW49-F1
#
_cell.length_a   1.000
_cell.length_b   1.000
_cell.length_c   1.000
_cell.angle_alpha   90.00
_cell.angle_beta   90.00
_cell.angle_gamma   90.00
#
_symmetry.space_group_name_H-M   'P 1'
#
loop_
_entity.id
_entity.type
_entity.pdbx_description
1 polymer ?
#
loop_
_entity_poly.entity_id
_entity_poly.type
_entity_poly.pdbx_seq_one_letter_code
_entity_poly.pdbx_strand_id
1 'polypeptide(L)'
;MKNKNLFGRYQSYNRYAVSLSEREMSNDFIITGVGGCVLKKEHVLESFISNHEFINIAPRTDDLWISKLLELSGSKVVTCPKALVHVMEIQHSNDALSQTNNIIFKTKGFSKFMVKVKNLIFGYFGVSLSNNDQIMRKIDSYFSMERKID
;
A
#
# COMPACT_ATOMS: atom_id res chain seq x y z
N MET A 1 7.58 0.01 0.91
CA MET A 1 8.00 1.16 1.73
C MET A 1 7.39 2.42 1.17
N LYS A 2 6.63 3.14 2.00
CA LYS A 2 6.02 4.42 1.65
C LYS A 2 7.14 5.45 1.45
N ASN A 3 7.04 6.23 0.38
CA ASN A 3 8.01 7.26 0.04
C ASN A 3 7.35 8.63 0.09
N LYS A 4 8.06 9.63 0.63
CA LYS A 4 7.65 11.04 0.61
C LYS A 4 8.34 11.78 -0.53
N ASN A 5 7.72 12.85 -1.02
CA ASN A 5 8.35 13.79 -1.94
C ASN A 5 9.14 14.85 -1.18
N LEU A 6 9.77 15.78 -1.92
CA LEU A 6 10.57 16.87 -1.35
C LEU A 6 9.76 17.77 -0.39
N PHE A 7 8.43 17.80 -0.51
CA PHE A 7 7.52 18.55 0.34
C PHE A 7 6.98 17.74 1.53
N GLY A 8 7.53 16.54 1.80
CA GLY A 8 7.11 15.68 2.90
C GLY A 8 5.77 14.97 2.70
N ARG A 9 5.13 15.09 1.52
CA ARG A 9 3.87 14.39 1.21
C ARG A 9 4.14 12.99 0.67
N TYR A 10 3.29 12.02 1.01
CA TYR A 10 3.39 10.67 0.45
C TYR A 10 3.18 10.68 -1.06
N GLN A 11 4.03 9.93 -1.75
CA GLN A 11 3.91 9.63 -3.18
C GLN A 11 2.78 8.62 -3.42
N SER A 12 2.36 8.45 -4.67
CA SER A 12 1.40 7.41 -5.03
C SER A 12 1.94 6.00 -4.74
N TYR A 13 1.06 5.09 -4.35
CA TYR A 13 1.28 3.68 -4.06
C TYR A 13 2.20 3.00 -5.08
N ASN A 14 1.99 3.29 -6.37
CA ASN A 14 2.76 2.70 -7.47
C ASN A 14 4.24 3.09 -7.48
N ARG A 15 4.67 4.02 -6.62
CA ARG A 15 6.06 4.48 -6.46
C ARG A 15 6.72 3.93 -5.20
N TYR A 16 6.02 3.13 -4.42
CA TYR A 16 6.57 2.51 -3.22
C TYR A 16 7.50 1.36 -3.60
N ALA A 17 8.67 1.32 -2.98
CA ALA A 17 9.68 0.31 -3.25
C ALA A 17 9.51 -0.88 -2.29
N VAL A 18 9.79 -2.09 -2.78
CA VAL A 18 9.98 -3.27 -1.93
C VAL A 18 11.28 -3.08 -1.12
N SER A 19 11.28 -3.49 0.15
CA SER A 19 12.52 -3.44 0.95
C SER A 19 13.44 -4.58 0.52
N LEU A 20 14.64 -4.24 0.06
CA LEU A 20 15.66 -5.19 -0.37
C LEU A 20 16.73 -5.45 0.70
N SER A 21 16.60 -4.80 1.85
CA SER A 21 17.46 -4.97 3.03
C SER A 21 16.63 -5.41 4.23
N GLU A 22 17.27 -6.11 5.15
CA GLU A 22 16.71 -6.41 6.47
C GLU A 22 16.75 -5.14 7.31
N ARG A 23 15.58 -4.70 7.76
CA ARG A 23 15.44 -3.49 8.57
C ARG A 23 14.19 -3.58 9.43
N GLU A 24 14.28 -2.96 10.61
CA GLU A 24 13.12 -2.69 11.45
C GLU A 24 12.43 -1.39 10.99
N MET A 25 11.10 -1.39 10.97
CA MET A 25 10.27 -0.26 10.56
C MET A 25 9.12 -0.10 11.54
N SER A 26 8.97 1.08 12.14
CA SER A 26 7.81 1.44 12.98
C SER A 26 6.70 2.14 12.20
N ASN A 27 7.02 2.70 11.04
CA ASN A 27 6.11 3.44 10.19
C ASN A 27 6.56 3.33 8.72
N ASP A 28 5.81 3.98 7.83
CA ASP A 28 6.15 4.10 6.41
C ASP A 28 6.33 2.74 5.71
N PHE A 29 5.67 1.69 6.21
CA PHE A 29 5.63 0.37 5.61
C PHE A 29 4.24 0.01 5.09
N ILE A 30 4.21 -0.91 4.14
CA ILE A 30 3.01 -1.60 3.70
C ILE A 30 3.43 -3.06 3.56
N ILE A 31 2.70 -3.95 4.22
CA ILE A 31 2.76 -5.38 4.01
C ILE A 31 1.90 -5.63 2.77
N THR A 32 2.51 -6.04 1.67
CA THR A 32 1.78 -6.35 0.43
C THR A 32 1.37 -7.82 0.44
N GLY A 33 0.21 -8.15 -0.11
CA GLY A 33 -0.30 -9.54 -0.19
C GLY A 33 0.64 -10.54 -0.88
N VAL A 34 1.62 -10.07 -1.65
CA VAL A 34 2.61 -10.92 -2.37
C VAL A 34 3.73 -11.44 -1.46
N GLY A 35 4.13 -10.69 -0.43
CA GLY A 35 5.29 -11.04 0.42
C GLY A 35 4.95 -11.86 1.66
N GLY A 36 3.66 -11.93 2.01
CA GLY A 36 3.19 -12.49 3.27
C GLY A 36 3.69 -11.71 4.50
N CYS A 37 3.11 -12.02 5.66
CA CYS A 37 3.60 -11.52 6.94
C CYS A 37 3.23 -12.51 8.04
N VAL A 38 4.12 -12.66 9.03
CA VAL A 38 3.86 -13.45 10.23
C VAL A 38 3.51 -12.48 11.34
N LEU A 39 2.29 -12.62 11.88
CA LEU A 39 1.75 -11.75 12.91
C LEU A 39 1.22 -12.58 14.06
N LYS A 40 1.33 -12.05 15.28
CA LYS A 40 0.63 -12.54 16.47
C LYS A 40 -0.47 -11.56 16.84
N LYS A 41 -1.48 -12.04 17.58
CA LYS A 41 -2.58 -11.20 18.08
C LYS A 41 -2.04 -9.97 18.84
N GLU A 42 -1.01 -10.16 19.67
CA GLU A 42 -0.38 -9.10 20.47
C GLU A 42 0.25 -7.95 19.67
N HIS A 43 0.46 -8.11 18.35
CA HIS A 43 0.96 -7.03 17.51
C HIS A 43 -0.13 -6.00 17.13
N VAL A 44 -1.40 -6.29 17.39
CA VAL A 44 -2.52 -5.39 17.10
C VAL A 44 -3.19 -5.01 18.41
N LEU A 45 -3.46 -3.72 18.60
CA LEU A 45 -4.22 -3.25 19.76
C LEU A 45 -5.60 -3.92 19.78
N GLU A 46 -6.02 -4.40 20.95
CA GLU A 46 -7.27 -5.15 21.11
C GLU A 46 -8.49 -4.36 20.60
N SER A 47 -8.50 -3.03 20.75
CA SER A 47 -9.55 -2.14 20.25
C SER A 47 -9.75 -2.21 18.72
N PHE A 48 -8.70 -2.58 17.97
CA PHE A 48 -8.79 -2.74 16.52
C PHE A 48 -9.18 -4.15 16.07
N ILE A 49 -9.09 -5.16 16.95
CA ILE A 49 -9.35 -6.56 16.58
C ILE A 49 -10.84 -6.78 16.29
N SER A 50 -11.72 -6.09 17.02
CA SER A 50 -13.16 -6.09 16.80
C SER A 50 -13.63 -5.05 15.78
N ASN A 51 -12.72 -4.33 15.13
CA ASN A 51 -13.09 -3.31 14.15
C ASN A 51 -13.45 -3.98 12.81
N HIS A 52 -14.75 -4.03 12.51
CA HIS A 52 -15.29 -4.59 11.26
C HIS A 52 -15.48 -3.56 10.13
N GLU A 53 -15.12 -2.29 10.33
CA GLU A 53 -15.27 -1.24 9.31
C GLU A 53 -14.40 -1.47 8.08
N PHE A 54 -13.42 -2.37 8.16
CA PHE A 54 -12.63 -2.80 7.01
C PHE A 54 -13.51 -3.30 5.85
N ILE A 55 -14.68 -3.90 6.15
CA ILE A 55 -15.64 -4.40 5.15
C ILE A 55 -16.14 -3.25 4.26
N ASN A 56 -16.31 -2.06 4.84
CA ASN A 56 -16.81 -0.88 4.13
C ASN A 56 -15.67 -0.04 3.54
N ILE A 57 -14.57 0.12 4.30
CA ILE A 57 -13.51 1.08 3.97
C ILE A 57 -12.49 0.48 3.00
N ALA A 58 -12.11 -0.78 3.21
CA ALA A 58 -11.01 -1.44 2.50
C ALA A 58 -11.35 -2.89 2.09
N PRO A 59 -12.51 -3.16 1.45
CA PRO A 59 -13.03 -4.51 1.21
C PRO A 59 -12.11 -5.42 0.37
N ARG A 60 -11.18 -4.84 -0.39
CA ARG A 60 -10.29 -5.56 -1.33
C ARG A 60 -8.81 -5.26 -1.10
N THR A 61 -8.49 -4.54 -0.04
CA THR A 61 -7.12 -4.09 0.29
C THR A 61 -6.91 -4.22 1.79
N ASP A 62 -7.12 -5.44 2.27
CA ASP A 62 -6.87 -5.86 3.64
C ASP A 62 -5.40 -5.66 4.04
N ASP A 63 -4.50 -5.82 3.06
CA ASP A 63 -3.07 -5.56 3.17
C ASP A 63 -2.76 -4.10 3.59
N LEU A 64 -3.47 -3.12 3.04
CA LEU A 64 -3.41 -1.72 3.46
C LEU A 64 -4.01 -1.49 4.84
N TRP A 65 -5.14 -2.15 5.14
CA TRP A 65 -5.83 -2.04 6.43
C TRP A 65 -4.95 -2.54 7.57
N ILE A 66 -4.46 -3.77 7.49
CA ILE A 66 -3.61 -4.37 8.52
C ILE A 66 -2.31 -3.60 8.70
N SER A 67 -1.72 -3.10 7.60
CA SER A 67 -0.53 -2.24 7.68
C SER A 67 -0.79 -0.99 8.50
N LYS A 68 -1.98 -0.37 8.37
CA LYS A 68 -2.36 0.78 9.18
C LYS A 68 -2.60 0.41 10.64
N LEU A 69 -3.27 -0.70 10.91
CA LEU A 69 -3.51 -1.16 12.28
C LEU A 69 -2.20 -1.39 13.03
N LEU A 70 -1.20 -2.01 12.40
CA LEU A 70 0.11 -2.23 12.99
C LEU A 70 0.84 -0.91 13.28
N GLU A 71 0.79 0.04 12.34
CA GLU A 71 1.34 1.40 12.51
C GLU A 71 0.69 2.11 13.71
N LEU A 72 -0.64 2.05 13.84
CA LEU A 72 -1.39 2.65 14.94
C LEU A 72 -1.21 1.91 16.27
N SER A 73 -0.92 0.61 16.23
CA SER A 73 -0.64 -0.21 17.41
C SER A 73 0.77 0.00 17.95
N GLY A 74 1.61 0.78 17.28
CA GLY A 74 3.01 0.98 17.65
C GLY A 74 3.90 -0.24 17.37
N SER A 75 3.37 -1.24 16.67
CA SER A 75 4.10 -2.46 16.33
C SER A 75 5.14 -2.19 15.26
N LYS A 76 6.30 -2.81 15.43
CA LYS A 76 7.39 -2.74 14.47
C LYS A 76 7.39 -3.95 13.56
N VAL A 77 7.79 -3.75 12.31
CA VAL A 77 7.91 -4.79 11.30
C VAL A 77 9.38 -4.95 10.92
N VAL A 78 9.85 -6.20 10.87
CA VAL A 78 11.18 -6.53 10.35
C VAL A 78 11.04 -7.10 8.95
N THR A 79 11.75 -6.52 7.98
CA THR A 79 11.71 -6.99 6.59
C THR A 79 12.62 -8.20 6.41
N CYS A 80 12.14 -9.25 5.74
CA CYS A 80 12.93 -10.43 5.42
C CYS A 80 13.15 -10.55 3.90
N PRO A 81 14.12 -9.83 3.31
CA PRO A 81 14.36 -9.87 1.87
C PRO A 81 14.78 -11.26 1.38
N LYS A 82 15.39 -12.08 2.26
CA LYS A 82 15.75 -13.47 1.96
C LYS A 82 14.53 -14.34 1.63
N ALA A 83 13.35 -14.00 2.14
CA ALA A 83 12.12 -14.74 1.83
C ALA A 83 11.59 -14.45 0.41
N LEU A 84 12.01 -13.36 -0.23
CA LEU A 84 11.51 -12.96 -1.55
C LEU A 84 11.80 -14.01 -2.64
N VAL A 85 12.90 -14.77 -2.53
CA VAL A 85 13.24 -15.82 -3.50
C VAL A 85 12.28 -17.01 -3.46
N HIS A 86 11.47 -17.12 -2.40
CA HIS A 86 10.47 -18.16 -2.22
C HIS A 86 9.06 -17.69 -2.60
N VAL A 87 8.91 -16.41 -2.97
CA VAL A 87 7.63 -15.87 -3.44
C VAL A 87 7.42 -16.30 -4.88
N MET A 88 6.45 -17.19 -5.09
CA MET A 88 5.99 -17.58 -6.41
C MET A 88 4.70 -16.83 -6.74
N GLU A 89 4.82 -15.73 -7.50
CA GLU A 89 3.64 -15.03 -8.00
C GLU A 89 2.96 -15.85 -9.10
N ILE A 90 1.66 -16.11 -8.94
CA ILE A 90 0.86 -16.71 -10.00
C ILE A 90 0.71 -15.68 -11.12
N GLN A 91 1.45 -15.87 -12.20
CA GLN A 91 1.32 -15.05 -13.39
C GLN A 91 0.13 -15.53 -14.20
N HIS A 92 -0.89 -14.68 -14.34
CA HIS A 92 -2.00 -14.92 -15.24
C HIS A 92 -1.90 -13.98 -16.45
N SER A 93 -1.91 -14.54 -17.66
CA SER A 93 -1.65 -13.80 -18.89
C SER A 93 -2.89 -13.10 -19.45
N ASN A 94 -4.10 -13.54 -19.10
CA ASN A 94 -5.37 -12.92 -19.51
C ASN A 94 -6.10 -12.41 -18.27
N ASP A 95 -6.67 -11.20 -18.30
CA ASP A 95 -7.56 -10.66 -17.25
C ASP A 95 -7.04 -10.66 -15.79
N ALA A 96 -5.71 -10.69 -15.60
CA ALA A 96 -5.15 -10.58 -14.26
C ALA A 96 -5.47 -9.20 -13.66
N LEU A 97 -5.84 -9.15 -12.38
CA LEU A 97 -6.05 -7.89 -11.63
C LEU A 97 -4.82 -6.97 -11.70
N SER A 98 -3.61 -7.53 -11.82
CA SER A 98 -2.36 -6.79 -12.04
C SER A 98 -2.27 -6.12 -13.42
N GLN A 99 -2.91 -6.68 -14.45
CA GLN A 99 -3.04 -6.07 -15.78
C GLN A 99 -4.13 -5.00 -15.79
N THR A 100 -5.25 -5.23 -15.10
CA THR A 100 -6.36 -4.25 -15.00
C THR A 100 -5.99 -3.01 -14.17
N ASN A 101 -5.10 -3.18 -13.18
CA ASN A 101 -4.54 -2.08 -12.36
C ASN A 101 -3.33 -1.37 -13.02
N ASN A 102 -2.68 -2.00 -14.00
CA ASN A 102 -1.70 -1.34 -14.84
C ASN A 102 -2.43 -0.62 -15.97
N ILE A 103 -2.66 0.69 -15.80
CA ILE A 103 -3.07 1.67 -16.83
C ILE A 103 -3.06 1.05 -18.22
N ILE A 104 -4.22 0.52 -18.64
CA ILE A 104 -4.37 -0.11 -19.94
C ILE A 104 -4.12 0.98 -20.97
N PHE A 105 -2.91 0.98 -21.54
CA PHE A 105 -2.53 1.87 -22.61
C PHE A 105 -3.28 1.43 -23.87
N LYS A 106 -4.54 1.87 -24.02
CA LYS A 106 -5.28 1.80 -25.30
C LYS A 106 -4.69 2.70 -26.39
N THR A 107 -3.56 3.38 -26.15
CA THR A 107 -2.96 4.32 -27.10
C THR A 107 -1.55 3.89 -27.52
N LYS A 108 -1.31 3.86 -28.84
CA LYS A 108 -0.03 3.54 -29.47
C LYS A 108 0.82 4.81 -29.61
N GLY A 109 2.16 4.69 -29.48
CA GLY A 109 3.11 5.75 -29.83
C GLY A 109 3.40 6.80 -28.73
N PHE A 110 3.71 8.04 -29.15
CA PHE A 110 4.17 9.16 -28.30
C PHE A 110 3.22 9.52 -27.13
N SER A 111 1.93 9.25 -27.26
CA SER A 111 0.96 9.48 -26.18
C SER A 111 1.24 8.59 -24.96
N LYS A 112 1.75 7.37 -25.16
CA LYS A 112 2.14 6.45 -24.09
C LYS A 112 3.27 7.03 -23.24
N PHE A 113 4.24 7.66 -23.90
CA PHE A 113 5.33 8.36 -23.23
C PHE A 113 4.82 9.55 -22.42
N MET A 114 3.97 10.39 -22.99
CA MET A 114 3.36 11.52 -22.28
C MET A 114 2.56 11.09 -21.06
N VAL A 115 1.77 10.02 -21.17
CA VAL A 115 1.03 9.46 -20.02
C VAL A 115 1.99 8.92 -18.95
N LYS A 116 3.09 8.26 -19.34
CA LYS A 116 4.11 7.79 -18.40
C LYS A 116 4.78 8.96 -17.66
N VAL A 117 5.14 10.03 -18.37
CA VAL A 117 5.72 11.24 -17.78
C VAL A 117 4.73 11.92 -16.84
N LYS A 118 3.47 12.08 -17.26
CA LYS A 118 2.40 12.62 -16.40
C LYS A 118 2.22 11.79 -15.13
N ASN A 119 2.16 10.46 -15.24
CA ASN A 119 2.01 9.58 -14.09
C ASN A 119 3.25 9.60 -13.17
N LEU A 120 4.45 9.77 -13.73
CA LEU A 120 5.67 9.93 -12.94
C LEU A 120 5.59 11.20 -12.08
N ILE A 121 5.23 12.32 -12.70
CA ILE A 121 5.10 13.63 -12.05
C ILE A 121 3.96 13.61 -11.04
N PHE A 122 2.74 13.27 -11.46
CA PHE A 122 1.56 13.24 -10.59
C PHE A 122 1.70 12.24 -9.46
N GLY A 123 2.28 11.07 -9.73
CA GLY A 123 2.58 10.09 -8.70
C GLY A 123 3.58 10.61 -7.67
N TYR A 124 4.60 11.36 -8.11
CA TYR A 124 5.55 12.01 -7.19
C TYR A 124 4.87 13.06 -6.29
N PHE A 125 3.91 13.82 -6.82
CA PHE A 125 3.13 14.77 -6.03
C PHE A 125 2.02 14.13 -5.17
N GLY A 126 1.88 12.80 -5.20
CA GLY A 126 0.91 12.07 -4.38
C GLY A 126 -0.52 12.13 -4.93
N VAL A 127 -0.71 12.47 -6.20
CA VAL A 127 -2.02 12.39 -6.87
C VAL A 127 -2.47 10.93 -6.89
N SER A 128 -3.77 10.69 -6.68
CA SER A 128 -4.33 9.34 -6.65
C SER A 128 -4.31 8.74 -8.07
N LEU A 129 -3.42 7.79 -8.32
CA LEU A 129 -3.27 7.14 -9.63
C LEU A 129 -3.83 5.72 -9.66
N SER A 130 -4.08 5.14 -8.49
CA SER A 130 -4.59 3.78 -8.32
C SER A 130 -5.76 3.74 -7.35
N ASN A 131 -6.51 2.62 -7.34
CA ASN A 131 -7.48 2.34 -6.30
C ASN A 131 -6.82 2.28 -4.90
N ASN A 132 -5.60 1.75 -4.82
CA ASN A 132 -4.85 1.66 -3.57
C ASN A 132 -4.58 3.05 -2.98
N ASP A 133 -4.26 4.04 -3.81
CA ASP A 133 -4.13 5.43 -3.35
C ASP A 133 -5.43 5.97 -2.74
N GLN A 134 -6.57 5.67 -3.36
CA GLN A 134 -7.87 6.12 -2.86
C GLN A 134 -8.20 5.44 -1.54
N ILE A 135 -7.99 4.13 -1.43
CA ILE A 135 -8.27 3.39 -0.21
C ILE A 135 -7.33 3.81 0.93
N MET A 136 -6.03 4.01 0.67
CA MET A 136 -5.10 4.56 1.68
C MET A 136 -5.62 5.87 2.27
N ARG A 137 -6.12 6.79 1.42
CA ARG A 137 -6.70 8.05 1.91
C ARG A 137 -7.97 7.83 2.73
N LYS A 138 -8.85 6.90 2.34
CA LYS A 138 -10.06 6.57 3.11
C LYS A 138 -9.71 6.01 4.49
N ILE A 139 -8.76 5.08 4.55
CA ILE A 139 -8.22 4.51 5.78
C ILE A 139 -7.64 5.62 6.67
N ASP A 140 -6.76 6.46 6.13
CA ASP A 140 -6.17 7.57 6.88
C ASP A 140 -7.23 8.56 7.38
N SER A 141 -8.26 8.83 6.57
CA SER A 141 -9.37 9.72 6.95
C SER A 141 -10.17 9.14 8.10
N TYR A 142 -10.54 7.86 8.03
CA TYR A 142 -11.27 7.13 9.08
C TYR A 142 -10.54 7.21 10.44
N PHE A 143 -9.28 6.78 10.48
CA PHE A 143 -8.49 6.81 11.72
C PHE A 143 -8.02 8.21 12.14
N SER A 144 -8.12 9.21 11.28
CA SER A 144 -7.93 10.62 11.68
C SER A 144 -9.17 11.22 12.33
N MET A 145 -10.36 10.74 11.98
CA MET A 145 -11.62 11.16 12.58
C MET A 145 -11.83 10.50 13.94
N GLU A 146 -11.55 9.20 14.09
CA GLU A 146 -11.63 8.53 15.40
C GLU A 146 -10.74 9.17 16.45
N ARG A 147 -9.48 9.51 16.10
CA ARG A 147 -8.54 10.18 17.02
C ARG A 147 -8.94 11.61 17.43
N LYS A 148 -10.00 12.19 16.86
CA LYS A 148 -10.57 13.47 17.31
C LYS A 148 -11.72 13.30 18.29
N ILE A 149 -12.23 12.07 18.44
CA ILE A 149 -13.39 11.75 19.28
C ILE A 149 -12.93 11.21 20.65
N ASP A 150 -11.69 10.71 20.73
CA ASP A 150 -10.94 10.43 21.98
C ASP A 150 -10.23 11.68 22.53
#